data_AF-A0A3N2R8G0-F1
#
_entry.id   AF-A0A3N2R8G0-F1
#
_cell.length_a   1.000
_cell.length_b   1.000
_cell.length_c   1.000
_cell.angle_alpha   90.00
_cell.angle_beta   90.00
_cell.angle_gamma   90.00
#
_symmetry.space_group_name_H-M   'P 1'
#
loop_
_entity.id
_entity.type
_entity.pdbx_description
1 polymer ?
#
loop_
_entity_poly.entity_id
_entity_poly.type
_entity_poly.pdbx_seq_one_letter_code
_entity_poly.pdbx_strand_id
1 'polypeptide(L)'
;MTPRARPIALTAAALATAGAALALLLSPGGGAATAHAAPGLEAPATAAEVSAEGFRVVPEVLRVVYEAFAETGEAEIYDHLAEVAASDALEILYLERIGALAEHGLEPDQQIHEMELISLSSRPDRDTVEIAARWRVLGTVGHAEHLHVRGNAYAADLTLQPVGGAWRLTGFALTDVDRTGSGTLTDRVDGPWTGGAETGAEIVN
;
A
#
# COMPACT_ATOMS: atom_id res chain seq x y z
N MET A 1 14.91 -1.74 -98.14
CA MET A 1 14.62 -0.29 -97.98
C MET A 1 14.09 -0.06 -96.58
N THR A 2 14.55 1.05 -96.02
CA THR A 2 14.51 1.65 -94.67
C THR A 2 13.20 1.59 -93.85
N PRO A 3 13.28 1.88 -92.53
CA PRO A 3 12.49 1.27 -91.46
C PRO A 3 11.31 2.13 -90.97
N ARG A 4 10.48 1.59 -90.08
CA ARG A 4 9.76 2.39 -89.08
C ARG A 4 9.84 1.76 -87.69
N ALA A 5 10.39 2.56 -86.79
CA ALA A 5 10.50 2.32 -85.36
C ALA A 5 9.27 2.84 -84.60
N ARG A 6 9.17 2.38 -83.34
CA ARG A 6 8.49 2.92 -82.15
C ARG A 6 7.21 2.16 -81.71
N PRO A 7 6.84 2.18 -80.41
CA PRO A 7 7.62 2.53 -79.21
C PRO A 7 7.58 1.45 -78.10
N ILE A 8 8.55 1.62 -77.20
CA ILE A 8 8.78 0.92 -75.95
C ILE A 8 7.58 1.12 -75.00
N ALA A 9 6.97 0.02 -74.54
CA ALA A 9 6.15 0.00 -73.35
C ALA A 9 6.99 -0.59 -72.21
N LEU A 10 7.49 0.29 -71.34
CA LEU A 10 8.12 -0.06 -70.07
C LEU A 10 7.04 -0.58 -69.12
N THR A 11 6.94 -1.89 -68.96
CA THR A 11 6.27 -2.47 -67.80
C THR A 11 7.29 -2.64 -66.68
N ALA A 12 7.24 -1.71 -65.73
CA ALA A 12 7.98 -1.77 -64.48
C ALA A 12 7.49 -2.97 -63.64
N ALA A 13 8.24 -4.06 -63.65
CA ALA A 13 8.09 -5.12 -62.66
C ALA A 13 8.84 -4.69 -61.39
N ALA A 14 8.13 -4.06 -60.46
CA ALA A 14 8.64 -3.78 -59.13
C ALA A 14 8.80 -5.10 -58.36
N LEU A 15 10.05 -5.49 -58.11
CA LEU A 15 10.39 -6.49 -57.09
C LEU A 15 10.01 -5.92 -55.72
N ALA A 16 8.92 -6.38 -55.14
CA ALA A 16 8.66 -6.21 -53.72
C ALA A 16 9.47 -7.26 -52.95
N THR A 17 10.70 -6.91 -52.57
CA THR A 17 11.45 -7.64 -51.54
C THR A 17 10.80 -7.36 -50.18
N ALA A 18 9.77 -8.12 -49.84
CA ALA A 18 9.26 -8.23 -48.48
C ALA A 18 10.24 -9.10 -47.68
N GLY A 19 11.15 -8.44 -46.98
CA GLY A 19 12.12 -9.07 -46.09
C GLY A 19 12.61 -8.05 -45.08
N ALA A 20 11.69 -7.44 -44.33
CA ALA A 20 12.05 -6.70 -43.15
C ALA A 20 12.67 -7.70 -42.17
N ALA A 21 14.00 -7.69 -42.11
CA ALA A 21 14.78 -8.45 -41.18
C ALA A 21 14.25 -8.19 -39.77
N LEU A 22 13.84 -9.28 -39.14
CA LEU A 22 13.52 -9.42 -37.74
C LEU A 22 14.64 -8.78 -36.90
N ALA A 23 14.44 -7.54 -36.45
CA ALA A 23 15.25 -6.92 -35.41
C ALA A 23 14.85 -7.51 -34.06
N LEU A 24 15.09 -8.82 -33.91
CA LEU A 24 15.16 -9.46 -32.61
C LEU A 24 16.57 -9.23 -32.06
N LEU A 25 16.63 -8.95 -30.77
CA LEU A 25 17.81 -9.08 -29.90
C LEU A 25 18.75 -7.88 -29.84
N LEU A 26 18.31 -6.84 -29.13
CA LEU A 26 19.11 -6.26 -28.05
C LEU A 26 18.17 -5.98 -26.86
N SER A 27 17.74 -7.03 -26.15
CA SER A 27 17.35 -6.87 -24.75
C SER A 27 18.65 -6.75 -23.97
N PRO A 28 18.98 -5.58 -23.38
CA PRO A 28 20.17 -5.47 -22.54
C PRO A 28 19.92 -6.33 -21.28
N GLY A 29 20.59 -7.48 -21.21
CA GLY A 29 20.99 -8.16 -19.97
C GLY A 29 20.00 -8.17 -18.80
N GLY A 30 18.70 -8.31 -19.03
CA GLY A 30 17.73 -8.49 -17.96
C GLY A 30 17.88 -9.91 -17.42
N GLY A 31 18.65 -10.08 -16.34
CA GLY A 31 18.51 -11.27 -15.50
C GLY A 31 17.02 -11.48 -15.22
N ALA A 32 16.55 -12.73 -15.25
CA ALA A 32 15.15 -13.02 -14.96
C ALA A 32 14.79 -12.36 -13.62
N ALA A 33 13.84 -11.41 -13.64
CA ALA A 33 13.39 -10.74 -12.43
C ALA A 33 12.92 -11.82 -11.44
N THR A 34 13.53 -11.85 -10.26
CA THR A 34 13.20 -12.86 -9.25
C THR A 34 11.90 -12.47 -8.57
N ALA A 35 10.96 -13.41 -8.51
CA ALA A 35 9.69 -13.23 -7.82
C ALA A 35 9.79 -13.69 -6.36
N HIS A 36 9.16 -12.93 -5.46
CA HIS A 36 9.17 -13.17 -4.01
C HIS A 36 7.74 -13.01 -3.46
N ALA A 37 7.45 -13.62 -2.30
CA ALA A 37 6.14 -13.43 -1.66
C ALA A 37 5.90 -11.94 -1.38
N ALA A 38 4.67 -11.45 -1.59
CA ALA A 38 4.34 -10.04 -1.36
C ALA A 38 3.06 -9.93 -0.52
N PRO A 39 3.00 -9.00 0.44
CA PRO A 39 1.78 -8.75 1.22
C PRO A 39 0.58 -8.49 0.29
N GLY A 40 -0.54 -9.16 0.57
CA GLY A 40 -1.79 -8.98 -0.17
C GLY A 40 -1.84 -9.66 -1.55
N LEU A 41 -0.79 -10.40 -1.94
CA LEU A 41 -0.76 -11.18 -3.18
C LEU A 41 -0.65 -12.68 -2.89
N GLU A 42 -1.43 -13.48 -3.63
CA GLU A 42 -1.48 -14.94 -3.47
C GLU A 42 -0.29 -15.67 -4.11
N ALA A 43 0.41 -15.03 -5.04
CA ALA A 43 1.52 -15.60 -5.79
C ALA A 43 2.77 -14.74 -5.65
N PRO A 44 3.98 -15.33 -5.71
CA PRO A 44 5.22 -14.57 -5.74
C PRO A 44 5.21 -13.57 -6.90
N ALA A 45 5.69 -12.36 -6.64
CA ALA A 45 5.68 -11.25 -7.57
C ALA A 45 7.08 -10.65 -7.75
N THR A 46 7.37 -10.21 -8.96
CA THR A 46 8.55 -9.40 -9.31
C THR A 46 8.34 -7.93 -8.91
N ALA A 47 9.39 -7.10 -8.97
CA ALA A 47 9.29 -5.67 -8.67
C ALA A 47 8.24 -4.96 -9.55
N ALA A 48 8.17 -5.33 -10.82
CA ALA A 48 7.20 -4.77 -11.76
C ALA A 48 5.75 -5.13 -11.38
N GLU A 49 5.52 -6.37 -10.95
CA GLU A 49 4.20 -6.84 -10.52
C GLU A 49 3.81 -6.21 -9.18
N VAL A 50 4.73 -6.13 -8.20
CA VAL A 50 4.49 -5.43 -6.93
C VAL A 50 4.16 -3.96 -7.17
N SER A 51 4.87 -3.28 -8.08
CA SER A 51 4.55 -1.91 -8.46
C SER A 51 3.14 -1.82 -9.08
N ALA A 52 2.81 -2.68 -10.03
CA ALA A 52 1.49 -2.69 -10.69
C ALA A 52 0.35 -2.98 -9.71
N GLU A 53 0.59 -3.85 -8.72
CA GLU A 53 -0.35 -4.26 -7.68
C GLU A 53 -0.21 -3.45 -6.39
N GLY A 54 0.43 -2.28 -6.43
CA GLY A 54 0.71 -1.46 -5.23
C GLY A 54 -0.54 -1.10 -4.43
N PHE A 55 -1.71 -1.00 -5.07
CA PHE A 55 -3.00 -0.76 -4.41
C PHE A 55 -3.51 -1.94 -3.57
N ARG A 56 -2.95 -3.15 -3.73
CA ARG A 56 -3.17 -4.30 -2.84
C ARG A 56 -2.07 -4.43 -1.81
N VAL A 57 -0.82 -4.25 -2.26
CA VAL A 57 0.37 -4.45 -1.41
C VAL A 57 0.47 -3.40 -0.30
N VAL A 58 0.31 -2.11 -0.63
CA VAL A 58 0.50 -1.03 0.35
C VAL A 58 -0.54 -1.04 1.46
N PRO A 59 -1.85 -1.19 1.18
CA PRO A 59 -2.83 -1.31 2.26
C PRO A 59 -2.54 -2.50 3.19
N GLU A 60 -2.06 -3.63 2.66
CA GLU A 60 -1.74 -4.78 3.49
C GLU A 60 -0.51 -4.52 4.38
N VAL A 61 0.55 -3.91 3.84
CA VAL A 61 1.71 -3.49 4.63
C VAL A 61 1.28 -2.56 5.77
N LEU A 62 0.48 -1.53 5.45
CA LEU A 62 0.01 -0.57 6.44
C LEU A 62 -0.89 -1.21 7.50
N ARG A 63 -1.77 -2.14 7.10
CA ARG A 63 -2.64 -2.89 8.03
C ARG A 63 -1.80 -3.61 9.08
N VAL A 64 -0.80 -4.39 8.65
CA VAL A 64 0.08 -5.14 9.57
C VAL A 64 0.86 -4.20 10.48
N VAL A 65 1.40 -3.08 9.97
CA VAL A 65 2.08 -2.08 10.80
C VAL A 65 1.15 -1.55 11.90
N TYR A 66 -0.08 -1.21 11.55
CA TYR A 66 -1.04 -0.69 12.52
C TYR A 66 -1.51 -1.75 13.52
N GLU A 67 -1.63 -3.02 13.12
CA GLU A 67 -1.94 -4.12 14.02
C GLU A 67 -0.82 -4.35 15.02
N ALA A 68 0.44 -4.36 14.57
CA ALA A 68 1.59 -4.41 15.46
C ALA A 68 1.62 -3.20 16.42
N PHE A 69 1.19 -2.01 15.97
CA PHE A 69 1.07 -0.83 16.83
C PHE A 69 -0.10 -0.90 17.80
N ALA A 70 -1.04 -1.84 17.66
CA ALA A 70 -2.07 -2.10 18.67
C ALA A 70 -1.56 -3.00 19.81
N GLU A 71 -0.41 -3.66 19.62
CA GLU A 71 0.16 -4.57 20.58
C GLU A 71 0.96 -3.83 21.68
N THR A 72 1.23 -4.54 22.77
CA THR A 72 1.86 -4.00 23.97
C THR A 72 3.09 -4.78 24.43
N GLY A 73 3.27 -6.01 23.94
CA GLY A 73 4.46 -6.82 24.22
C GLY A 73 5.56 -6.55 23.20
N GLU A 74 6.78 -6.31 23.68
CA GLU A 74 7.89 -5.89 22.81
C GLU A 74 8.25 -6.94 21.76
N ALA A 75 8.19 -8.22 22.10
CA ALA A 75 8.51 -9.31 21.20
C ALA A 75 7.43 -9.46 20.12
N GLU A 76 6.17 -9.38 20.53
CA GLU A 76 5.01 -9.43 19.64
C GLU A 76 5.06 -8.28 18.62
N ILE A 77 5.29 -7.05 19.10
CA ILE A 77 5.43 -5.86 18.24
C ILE A 77 6.53 -6.08 17.20
N TYR A 78 7.70 -6.57 17.64
CA TYR A 78 8.83 -6.80 16.75
C TYR A 78 8.52 -7.88 15.71
N ASP A 79 8.02 -9.03 16.15
CA ASP A 79 7.75 -10.18 15.28
C ASP A 79 6.68 -9.86 14.24
N HIS A 80 5.63 -9.13 14.62
CA HIS A 80 4.54 -8.76 13.71
C HIS A 80 4.99 -7.67 12.71
N LEU A 81 5.73 -6.63 13.16
CA LEU A 81 6.37 -5.68 12.24
C LEU A 81 7.30 -6.39 11.26
N ALA A 82 8.03 -7.40 11.74
CA ALA A 82 8.92 -8.23 10.94
C ALA A 82 8.17 -9.18 9.99
N GLU A 83 6.85 -9.11 9.82
CA GLU A 83 6.16 -9.75 8.70
C GLU A 83 6.25 -8.89 7.43
N VAL A 84 6.21 -7.56 7.58
CA VAL A 84 6.11 -6.61 6.46
C VAL A 84 7.25 -5.60 6.39
N ALA A 85 8.07 -5.45 7.43
CA ALA A 85 9.20 -4.54 7.47
C ALA A 85 10.53 -5.30 7.64
N ALA A 86 11.64 -4.66 7.25
CA ALA A 86 12.99 -5.14 7.47
C ALA A 86 13.98 -3.97 7.49
N SER A 87 15.21 -4.24 7.92
CA SER A 87 16.31 -3.26 7.94
C SER A 87 15.92 -2.00 8.73
N ASP A 88 16.33 -0.82 8.25
CA ASP A 88 16.08 0.47 8.88
C ASP A 88 14.59 0.73 9.17
N ALA A 89 13.68 0.36 8.25
CA ALA A 89 12.25 0.56 8.48
C ALA A 89 11.73 -0.25 9.68
N LEU A 90 12.19 -1.49 9.86
CA LEU A 90 11.79 -2.31 11.02
C LEU A 90 12.31 -1.70 12.33
N GLU A 91 13.57 -1.28 12.35
CA GLU A 91 14.17 -0.65 13.52
C GLU A 91 13.44 0.65 13.90
N ILE A 92 13.20 1.53 12.93
CA ILE A 92 12.52 2.80 13.15
C ILE A 92 11.11 2.58 13.67
N LEU A 93 10.29 1.76 13.00
CA LEU A 93 8.90 1.50 13.41
C LEU A 93 8.83 0.89 14.81
N TYR A 94 9.74 -0.05 15.13
CA TYR A 94 9.82 -0.66 16.44
C TYR A 94 10.17 0.38 17.51
N LEU A 95 11.23 1.17 17.31
CA LEU A 95 11.66 2.18 18.28
C LEU A 95 10.61 3.29 18.46
N GLU A 96 9.92 3.70 17.40
CA GLU A 96 8.81 4.65 17.50
C GLU A 96 7.69 4.10 18.38
N ARG A 97 7.32 2.82 18.20
CA ARG A 97 6.27 2.20 19.02
C ARG A 97 6.69 2.03 20.48
N ILE A 98 7.90 1.54 20.75
CA ILE A 98 8.41 1.39 22.12
C ILE A 98 8.57 2.75 22.81
N GLY A 99 9.04 3.76 22.08
CA GLY A 99 9.10 5.14 22.56
C GLY A 99 7.73 5.66 22.98
N ALA A 100 6.71 5.47 22.14
CA ALA A 100 5.34 5.87 22.47
C ALA A 100 4.79 5.15 23.73
N LEU A 101 5.04 3.85 23.87
CA LEU A 101 4.66 3.09 25.07
C LEU A 101 5.38 3.58 26.34
N ALA A 102 6.66 3.98 26.22
CA ALA A 102 7.43 4.50 27.33
C ALA A 102 6.99 5.92 27.75
N GLU A 103 6.66 6.77 26.77
CA GLU A 103 6.25 8.16 27.00
C GLU A 103 4.84 8.27 27.56
N HIS A 104 3.91 7.48 27.03
CA HIS A 104 2.49 7.61 27.34
C HIS A 104 1.90 6.42 28.14
N GLY A 105 2.67 5.35 28.35
CA GLY A 105 2.24 4.12 29.01
C GLY A 105 1.51 3.18 28.05
N LEU A 106 0.82 2.18 28.61
CA LEU A 106 -0.21 1.43 27.89
C LEU A 106 -1.39 2.39 27.61
N GLU A 107 -1.22 3.23 26.59
CA GLU A 107 -2.21 4.26 26.24
C GLU A 107 -3.56 3.65 25.86
N PRO A 108 -4.66 4.42 26.01
CA PRO A 108 -6.05 3.97 25.96
C PRO A 108 -6.43 3.06 24.80
N ASP A 109 -7.57 2.36 24.95
CA ASP A 109 -8.20 1.50 23.93
C ASP A 109 -8.17 2.20 22.55
N GLN A 110 -7.12 1.88 21.77
CA GLN A 110 -6.81 2.49 20.49
C GLN A 110 -7.28 1.51 19.43
N GLN A 111 -8.35 1.89 18.75
CA GLN A 111 -8.95 1.05 17.73
C GLN A 111 -8.96 1.79 16.41
N ILE A 112 -8.34 1.17 15.40
CA ILE A 112 -8.54 1.60 14.02
C ILE A 112 -9.88 1.06 13.54
N HIS A 113 -10.72 1.94 13.03
CA HIS A 113 -12.00 1.57 12.45
C HIS A 113 -11.92 1.48 10.93
N GLU A 114 -11.14 2.39 10.32
CA GLU A 114 -11.05 2.48 8.88
C GLU A 114 -9.68 3.00 8.45
N MET A 115 -9.17 2.43 7.36
CA MET A 115 -8.02 2.93 6.64
C MET A 115 -8.37 3.01 5.16
N GLU A 116 -8.12 4.16 4.56
CA GLU A 116 -8.40 4.44 3.15
C GLU A 116 -7.14 4.92 2.45
N LEU A 117 -6.76 4.25 1.37
CA LEU A 117 -5.69 4.71 0.48
C LEU A 117 -6.26 5.81 -0.44
N ILE A 118 -5.78 7.04 -0.29
CA ILE A 118 -6.23 8.21 -1.05
C ILE A 118 -5.57 8.27 -2.43
N SER A 119 -4.26 8.05 -2.47
CA SER A 119 -3.49 8.07 -3.71
C SER A 119 -2.24 7.22 -3.58
N LEU A 120 -1.83 6.62 -4.69
CA LEU A 120 -0.60 5.86 -4.78
C LEU A 120 0.01 6.02 -6.17
N SER A 121 1.31 6.26 -6.22
CA SER A 121 2.11 6.10 -7.43
C SER A 121 3.32 5.24 -7.09
N SER A 122 3.66 4.29 -7.95
CA SER A 122 4.76 3.36 -7.73
C SER A 122 5.66 3.30 -8.96
N ARG A 123 6.95 3.05 -8.74
CA ARG A 123 7.91 2.83 -9.81
C ARG A 123 8.87 1.69 -9.41
N PRO A 124 9.00 0.64 -10.23
CA PRO A 124 10.02 -0.36 -10.00
C PRO A 124 11.39 0.17 -10.46
N ASP A 125 12.44 -0.06 -9.68
CA ASP A 125 13.85 0.06 -10.07
C ASP A 125 14.61 -1.21 -9.67
N ARG A 126 14.90 -2.08 -10.65
CA ARG A 126 15.56 -3.37 -10.43
C ARG A 126 14.81 -4.21 -9.39
N ASP A 127 15.42 -4.45 -8.23
CA ASP A 127 14.85 -5.22 -7.12
C ASP A 127 14.25 -4.33 -6.03
N THR A 128 13.96 -3.06 -6.35
CA THR A 128 13.33 -2.09 -5.46
C THR A 128 12.02 -1.61 -6.08
N VAL A 129 11.03 -1.30 -5.25
CA VAL A 129 9.84 -0.55 -5.65
C VAL A 129 9.75 0.70 -4.79
N GLU A 130 9.82 1.87 -5.44
CA GLU A 130 9.61 3.16 -4.81
C GLU A 130 8.13 3.54 -4.94
N ILE A 131 7.52 3.99 -3.84
CA ILE A 131 6.09 4.27 -3.79
C ILE A 131 5.85 5.60 -3.08
N ALA A 132 5.19 6.53 -3.74
CA ALA A 132 4.60 7.69 -3.07
C ALA A 132 3.13 7.38 -2.77
N ALA A 133 2.76 7.35 -1.50
CA ALA A 133 1.41 7.02 -1.03
C ALA A 133 0.84 8.12 -0.14
N ARG A 134 -0.48 8.32 -0.22
CA ARG A 134 -1.25 9.11 0.74
C ARG A 134 -2.42 8.26 1.22
N TRP A 135 -2.62 8.19 2.52
CA TRP A 135 -3.70 7.43 3.14
C TRP A 135 -4.30 8.20 4.31
N ARG A 136 -5.50 7.81 4.69
CA ARG A 136 -6.22 8.31 5.85
C ARG A 136 -6.54 7.15 6.78
N VAL A 137 -6.37 7.40 8.08
CA VAL A 137 -6.74 6.47 9.14
C VAL A 137 -7.76 7.16 10.03
N LEU A 138 -8.86 6.46 10.28
CA LEU A 138 -9.88 6.84 11.25
C LEU A 138 -9.84 5.83 12.39
N GLY A 139 -9.68 6.31 13.61
CA GLY A 139 -9.70 5.48 14.80
C GLY A 139 -10.32 6.18 16.00
N THR A 140 -10.49 5.43 17.08
CA THR A 140 -10.83 5.95 18.40
C THR A 140 -9.64 5.84 19.33
N VAL A 141 -9.53 6.82 20.22
CA VAL A 141 -8.58 6.83 21.34
C VAL A 141 -9.30 7.36 22.56
N GLY A 142 -9.26 6.65 23.69
CA GLY A 142 -10.02 7.11 24.86
C GLY A 142 -9.94 6.24 26.11
N HIS A 143 -10.11 6.88 27.26
CA HIS A 143 -10.11 6.21 28.56
C HIS A 143 -11.53 5.72 28.87
N ALA A 144 -11.71 4.93 29.93
CA ALA A 144 -12.99 4.32 30.31
C ALA A 144 -14.19 5.31 30.37
N GLU A 145 -13.93 6.60 30.54
CA GLU A 145 -14.93 7.66 30.64
C GLU A 145 -15.21 8.40 29.32
N HIS A 146 -14.28 8.42 28.34
CA HIS A 146 -14.39 9.24 27.13
C HIS A 146 -13.66 8.63 25.91
N LEU A 147 -14.36 8.45 24.78
CA LEU A 147 -13.79 8.06 23.48
C LEU A 147 -13.68 9.28 22.57
N HIS A 148 -12.50 9.48 21.96
CA HIS A 148 -12.27 10.48 20.93
C HIS A 148 -12.09 9.82 19.56
N VAL A 149 -12.96 10.14 18.61
CA VAL A 149 -12.73 9.79 17.20
C VAL A 149 -11.68 10.73 16.62
N ARG A 150 -10.63 10.18 16.02
CA ARG A 150 -9.55 10.92 15.35
C ARG A 150 -9.34 10.40 13.93
N GLY A 151 -9.40 11.32 12.96
CA GLY A 151 -8.95 11.08 11.59
C GLY A 151 -7.60 11.75 11.34
N ASN A 152 -6.60 10.99 10.91
CA ASN A 152 -5.32 11.52 10.44
C ASN A 152 -5.12 11.13 8.97
N ALA A 153 -4.58 12.04 8.17
CA ALA A 153 -4.09 11.73 6.83
C ALA A 153 -2.56 11.85 6.80
N TYR A 154 -1.91 10.91 6.13
CA TYR A 154 -0.47 10.81 6.01
C TYR A 154 -0.09 10.76 4.54
N ALA A 155 1.06 11.32 4.19
CA ALA A 155 1.75 11.03 2.94
C ALA A 155 3.17 10.56 3.24
N ALA A 156 3.65 9.59 2.46
CA ALA A 156 5.00 9.07 2.59
C ALA A 156 5.58 8.60 1.25
N ASP A 157 6.90 8.68 1.16
CA ASP A 157 7.68 7.88 0.22
C ASP A 157 8.07 6.57 0.91
N LEU A 158 7.77 5.44 0.29
CA LEU A 158 8.00 4.08 0.79
C LEU A 158 8.91 3.33 -0.17
N THR A 159 9.81 2.52 0.38
CA THR A 159 10.73 1.67 -0.38
C THR A 159 10.50 0.22 -0.01
N LEU A 160 10.10 -0.61 -0.99
CA LEU A 160 9.97 -2.05 -0.84
C LEU A 160 11.12 -2.78 -1.52
N GLN A 161 11.66 -3.81 -0.86
CA GLN A 161 12.71 -4.68 -1.41
C GLN A 161 12.51 -6.14 -0.96
N PRO A 162 13.01 -7.13 -1.71
CA PRO A 162 12.97 -8.52 -1.29
C PRO A 162 14.02 -8.78 -0.20
N VAL A 163 13.56 -9.14 1.00
CA VAL A 163 14.40 -9.54 2.13
C VAL A 163 13.89 -10.88 2.66
N GLY A 164 14.78 -11.87 2.78
CA GLY A 164 14.41 -13.20 3.28
C GLY A 164 13.39 -13.95 2.40
N GLY A 165 13.29 -13.64 1.11
CA GLY A 165 12.35 -14.29 0.18
C GLY A 165 10.95 -13.66 0.14
N ALA A 166 10.76 -12.50 0.76
CA ALA A 166 9.51 -11.74 0.73
C ALA A 166 9.78 -10.23 0.52
N TRP A 167 8.86 -9.56 -0.17
CA TRP A 167 8.82 -8.11 -0.28
C TRP A 167 8.48 -7.48 1.05
N ARG A 168 9.35 -6.57 1.50
CA ARG A 168 9.25 -5.89 2.79
C ARG A 168 9.54 -4.41 2.63
N LEU A 169 8.92 -3.59 3.48
CA LEU A 169 9.27 -2.20 3.69
C LEU A 169 10.68 -2.13 4.27
N THR A 170 11.62 -1.55 3.53
CA THR A 170 13.01 -1.37 3.97
C THR A 170 13.36 0.08 4.27
N GLY A 171 12.57 1.02 3.77
CA GLY A 171 12.68 2.44 4.07
C GLY A 171 11.35 3.17 3.90
N PHE A 172 11.20 4.28 4.62
CA PHE A 172 10.10 5.21 4.43
C PHE A 172 10.49 6.62 4.87
N ALA A 173 9.80 7.62 4.33
CA ALA A 173 9.89 9.00 4.77
C ALA A 173 8.49 9.61 4.76
N LEU A 174 7.98 10.02 5.93
CA LEU A 174 6.74 10.79 6.02
C LEU A 174 6.97 12.19 5.41
N THR A 175 6.15 12.54 4.42
CA THR A 175 6.24 13.80 3.68
C THR A 175 5.15 14.80 4.08
N ASP A 176 4.02 14.33 4.62
CA ASP A 176 2.94 15.17 5.14
C ASP A 176 2.17 14.45 6.26
N VAL A 177 1.70 15.21 7.25
CA VAL A 177 0.83 14.73 8.32
C VAL A 177 -0.25 15.76 8.58
N ASP A 178 -1.48 15.43 8.22
CA ASP A 178 -2.67 16.25 8.44
C ASP A 178 -3.53 15.64 9.55
N ARG A 179 -3.66 16.39 10.65
CA ARG A 179 -4.45 16.01 11.84
C ARG A 179 -5.73 16.82 11.99
N THR A 180 -6.13 17.58 10.97
CA THR A 180 -7.31 18.46 11.03
C THR A 180 -8.62 17.69 11.23
N GLY A 181 -8.66 16.38 10.92
CA GLY A 181 -9.78 15.48 11.17
C GLY A 181 -9.90 14.95 12.61
N SER A 182 -9.09 15.42 13.56
CA SER A 182 -9.20 14.99 14.95
C SER A 182 -10.37 15.69 15.66
N GLY A 183 -11.47 14.99 15.95
CA GLY A 183 -12.47 15.50 16.89
C GLY A 183 -13.91 15.04 16.68
N THR A 184 -14.37 14.13 17.53
CA THR A 184 -15.67 14.21 18.24
C THR A 184 -15.51 13.44 19.56
N LEU A 185 -15.82 14.08 20.68
CA LEU A 185 -15.94 13.42 21.99
C LEU A 185 -17.30 12.73 22.01
N THR A 186 -17.31 11.41 22.14
CA THR A 186 -18.55 10.67 22.39
C THR A 186 -18.46 10.05 23.78
N ASP A 187 -19.40 10.40 24.65
CA ASP A 187 -19.62 9.66 25.89
C ASP A 187 -19.99 8.22 25.54
N ARG A 188 -19.45 7.27 26.30
CA ARG A 188 -19.77 5.85 26.15
C ARG A 188 -21.26 5.64 26.46
N VAL A 189 -22.08 5.36 25.45
CA VAL A 189 -23.45 4.86 25.65
C VAL A 189 -23.36 3.36 25.92
N ASP A 190 -23.22 2.98 27.19
CA ASP A 190 -23.44 1.60 27.61
C ASP A 190 -24.95 1.32 27.67
N GLY A 191 -25.48 0.59 26.68
CA GLY A 191 -26.88 0.17 26.67
C GLY A 191 -27.12 -1.04 25.77
N PRO A 192 -27.74 -2.12 26.25
CA PRO A 192 -27.92 -3.33 25.48
C PRO A 192 -28.99 -3.11 24.40
N TRP A 193 -28.68 -3.50 23.16
CA TRP A 193 -29.72 -3.88 22.22
C TRP A 193 -30.48 -5.09 22.78
N THR A 194 -31.56 -4.83 23.52
CA THR A 194 -32.66 -5.77 23.75
C THR A 194 -33.93 -5.15 23.19
N GLY A 195 -34.57 -5.89 22.29
CA GLY A 195 -35.72 -5.45 21.52
C GLY A 195 -36.97 -5.15 22.34
N GLY A 196 -37.89 -4.47 21.64
CA GLY A 196 -39.33 -4.45 21.81
C GLY A 196 -39.93 -4.47 23.22
N ALA A 197 -40.63 -3.40 23.56
CA ALA A 197 -42.04 -3.48 23.95
C ALA A 197 -42.68 -2.08 23.90
N GLU A 198 -43.64 -1.92 22.99
CA GLU A 198 -44.72 -0.97 23.20
C GLU A 198 -45.51 -1.40 24.45
N THR A 199 -45.67 -0.49 25.42
CA THR A 199 -46.81 -0.52 26.35
C THR A 199 -47.14 0.91 26.74
N GLY A 200 -48.37 1.33 26.45
CA GLY A 200 -48.91 2.62 26.84
C GLY A 200 -49.49 2.68 28.26
N ALA A 201 -50.21 3.78 28.49
CA ALA A 201 -51.07 4.16 29.63
C ALA A 201 -50.46 5.05 30.73
N GLU A 202 -50.80 6.35 30.64
CA GLU A 202 -51.55 7.16 31.63
C GLU A 202 -51.34 6.92 33.14
N ILE A 203 -50.95 7.96 33.91
CA ILE A 203 -51.70 8.51 35.07
C ILE A 203 -51.32 10.00 35.30
N VAL A 204 -52.37 10.75 35.62
CA VAL A 204 -52.58 12.17 35.98
C VAL A 204 -51.77 12.69 37.19
N ASN A 205 -51.32 13.95 37.12
CA ASN A 205 -51.69 15.02 38.07
C ASN A 205 -51.55 16.39 37.41
#